data_AF-A0A7J2YVC7-F1
#
_entry.id   AF-A0A7J2YVC7-F1
#
_cell.length_a   1.000
_cell.length_b   1.000
_cell.length_c   1.000
_cell.angle_alpha   90.00
_cell.angle_beta   90.00
_cell.angle_gamma   90.00
#
_symmetry.space_group_name_H-M   'P 1'
#
loop_
_entity.id
_entity.type
_entity.pdbx_description
1 polymer ?
#
loop_
_entity_poly.entity_id
_entity_poly.type
_entity_poly.pdbx_seq_one_letter_code
_entity_poly.pdbx_strand_id
1 'polypeptide(L)'
;MLTKKQLINIKTKAIRAGVWFKVLQRIDRVLFDLTIRVVETIRSSELANAILMLSHKLDNAAKSHFSNRLNIIGRSLAEKVGIVAQKLGYARASAWVSDASFIKFLAIMKINSAPL
;
A
#
# COMPACT_ATOMS: atom_id res chain seq x y z
N MET A 1 11.71 -5.01 -20.76
CA MET A 1 10.52 -4.85 -21.61
C MET A 1 9.28 -5.06 -20.77
N LEU A 2 8.28 -4.18 -20.89
CA LEU A 2 7.02 -4.32 -20.16
C LEU A 2 6.07 -5.24 -20.93
N THR A 3 5.60 -6.30 -20.29
CA THR A 3 4.68 -7.28 -20.89
C THR A 3 3.26 -7.09 -20.40
N LYS A 4 2.28 -7.54 -21.20
CA LYS A 4 0.85 -7.53 -20.84
C LYS A 4 0.58 -8.18 -19.47
N LYS A 5 1.22 -9.31 -19.18
CA LYS A 5 1.10 -10.00 -17.88
C LYS A 5 1.53 -9.11 -16.71
N GLN A 6 2.63 -8.37 -16.86
CA GLN A 6 3.09 -7.43 -15.83
C GLN A 6 2.10 -6.29 -15.62
N LEU A 7 1.53 -5.73 -16.70
CA LEU A 7 0.51 -4.69 -16.61
C LEU A 7 -0.75 -5.14 -15.87
N ILE A 8 -1.24 -6.33 -16.20
CA ILE A 8 -2.39 -6.93 -15.51
C ILE A 8 -2.10 -7.09 -14.01
N ASN A 9 -0.89 -7.52 -13.66
CA ASN A 9 -0.47 -7.65 -12.26
C ASN A 9 -0.43 -6.29 -11.53
N ILE A 10 0.09 -5.25 -12.18
CA ILE A 10 0.12 -3.89 -11.63
C ILE A 10 -1.31 -3.38 -11.42
N LYS A 11 -2.19 -3.54 -12.41
CA LYS A 11 -3.59 -3.14 -12.32
C LYS A 11 -4.32 -3.86 -11.18
N THR A 12 -4.18 -5.18 -11.10
CA THR A 12 -4.84 -5.98 -10.05
C THR A 12 -4.35 -5.61 -8.64
N LYS A 13 -3.04 -5.40 -8.46
CA LYS A 13 -2.48 -4.89 -7.19
C LYS A 13 -3.04 -3.51 -6.83
N ALA A 14 -3.09 -2.59 -7.79
CA ALA A 14 -3.61 -1.25 -7.58
C ALA A 14 -5.11 -1.22 -7.23
N ILE A 15 -5.91 -2.11 -7.84
CA ILE A 15 -7.33 -2.26 -7.51
C ILE A 15 -7.50 -2.83 -6.10
N ARG A 16 -6.76 -3.89 -5.76
CA ARG A 16 -6.81 -4.48 -4.40
C ARG A 16 -6.39 -3.50 -3.32
N ALA A 17 -5.41 -2.64 -3.62
CA ALA A 17 -4.99 -1.56 -2.73
C ALA A 17 -5.96 -0.37 -2.71
N GLY A 18 -7.01 -0.35 -3.54
CA GLY A 18 -7.98 0.75 -3.64
C GLY A 18 -7.44 2.03 -4.27
N VAL A 19 -6.21 2.01 -4.79
CA VAL A 19 -5.53 3.22 -5.30
C VAL A 19 -5.82 3.50 -6.77
N TRP A 20 -6.27 2.50 -7.53
CA TRP A 20 -6.53 2.60 -8.97
C TRP A 20 -7.48 3.75 -9.34
N PHE A 21 -8.59 3.89 -8.61
CA PHE A 21 -9.60 4.92 -8.89
C PHE A 21 -9.30 6.25 -8.19
N LYS A 22 -8.48 6.24 -7.14
CA LYS A 22 -8.16 7.41 -6.32
C LYS A 22 -7.05 8.27 -6.92
N VAL A 23 -6.08 7.66 -7.60
CA VAL A 23 -4.80 8.29 -7.96
C VAL A 23 -4.66 8.55 -9.45
N LEU A 24 -5.22 7.67 -10.28
CA LEU A 24 -5.20 7.81 -11.73
C LEU A 24 -6.39 8.62 -12.20
N GLN A 25 -6.17 9.53 -13.15
CA GLN A 25 -7.25 10.20 -13.84
C GLN A 25 -7.92 9.28 -14.87
N ARG A 26 -9.08 9.68 -15.41
CA ARG A 26 -9.79 8.88 -16.42
C ARG A 26 -8.90 8.57 -17.62
N ILE A 27 -8.14 9.55 -18.11
CA ILE A 27 -7.25 9.40 -19.26
C ILE A 27 -6.12 8.40 -19.00
N ASP A 28 -5.49 8.47 -17.82
CA ASP A 28 -4.42 7.54 -17.42
C ASP A 28 -4.92 6.09 -17.39
N ARG A 29 -6.13 5.88 -16.85
CA ARG A 29 -6.76 4.54 -16.79
C ARG A 29 -7.06 4.02 -18.18
N VAL A 30 -7.59 4.87 -19.06
CA VAL A 30 -7.86 4.51 -20.46
C VAL A 30 -6.57 4.13 -21.19
N LEU A 31 -5.50 4.91 -21.03
CA LEU A 31 -4.19 4.59 -21.61
C LEU A 31 -3.69 3.22 -21.14
N PHE A 32 -3.75 2.97 -19.83
CA PHE A 32 -3.31 1.71 -19.24
C PHE A 32 -4.14 0.52 -19.73
N ASP A 33 -5.47 0.67 -19.79
CA ASP A 33 -6.40 -0.38 -20.22
C ASP A 33 -6.30 -0.68 -21.71
N LEU A 34 -6.14 0.35 -22.55
CA LEU A 34 -5.88 0.19 -23.99
C LEU A 34 -4.55 -0.52 -24.22
N THR A 35 -3.51 -0.17 -23.45
CA THR A 35 -2.20 -0.83 -23.54
C THR A 35 -2.32 -2.32 -23.22
N ILE A 36 -3.05 -2.70 -22.16
CA ILE A 36 -3.33 -4.11 -21.84
C ILE A 36 -4.09 -4.81 -22.98
N ARG A 37 -5.04 -4.13 -23.61
CA ARG A 37 -5.90 -4.71 -24.64
C ARG A 37 -5.16 -4.97 -25.96
N VAL A 38 -4.35 -4.01 -26.39
CA VAL A 38 -3.77 -3.97 -27.74
C VAL A 38 -2.35 -4.54 -27.79
N VAL A 39 -1.58 -4.42 -26.71
CA VAL A 39 -0.13 -4.66 -26.75
C VAL A 39 0.25 -5.89 -25.93
N GLU A 40 0.91 -6.86 -26.57
CA GLU A 40 1.48 -8.01 -25.86
C GLU A 40 2.82 -7.64 -25.19
N THR A 41 3.67 -6.91 -25.91
CA THR A 41 4.95 -6.37 -25.42
C THR A 41 5.14 -4.93 -25.91
N ILE A 42 5.41 -4.01 -24.98
CA ILE A 42 5.61 -2.61 -25.33
C ILE A 42 6.98 -2.46 -26.01
N ARG A 43 6.97 -2.10 -27.30
CA ARG A 43 8.17 -1.84 -28.11
C ARG A 43 8.54 -0.35 -28.21
N SER A 44 7.56 0.55 -28.12
CA SER A 44 7.80 2.00 -28.12
C SER A 44 8.36 2.44 -26.78
N SER A 45 9.43 3.24 -26.82
CA SER A 45 10.09 3.78 -25.64
C SER A 45 9.22 4.81 -24.92
N GLU A 46 8.48 5.61 -25.68
CA GLU A 46 7.59 6.67 -25.22
C GLU A 46 6.41 6.08 -24.46
N LEU A 47 5.77 5.05 -25.04
CA LEU A 47 4.67 4.34 -24.38
C LEU A 47 5.15 3.63 -23.12
N ALA A 48 6.33 3.01 -23.16
CA ALA A 48 6.91 2.34 -21.99
C ALA A 48 7.14 3.34 -20.85
N ASN A 49 7.71 4.51 -21.15
CA ASN A 49 7.96 5.57 -20.17
C ASN A 49 6.66 6.10 -19.55
N ALA A 50 5.64 6.37 -20.36
CA ALA A 50 4.33 6.82 -19.88
C ALA A 50 3.73 5.81 -18.90
N ILE A 51 3.73 4.52 -19.25
CA ILE A 51 3.17 3.46 -18.42
C ILE A 51 4.00 3.21 -17.15
N LEU A 52 5.32 3.33 -17.24
CA LEU A 52 6.20 3.25 -16.07
C LEU A 52 5.91 4.38 -15.08
N MET A 53 5.74 5.61 -15.54
CA MET A 53 5.37 6.74 -14.69
C MET A 53 4.04 6.49 -13.96
N LEU A 54 3.02 6.01 -14.66
CA LEU A 54 1.74 5.64 -14.05
C LEU A 54 1.91 4.50 -13.04
N SER A 55 2.73 3.50 -13.36
CA SER A 55 3.01 2.36 -12.47
C SER A 55 3.72 2.81 -11.18
N HIS A 56 4.68 3.72 -11.27
CA HIS A 56 5.33 4.32 -10.10
C HIS A 56 4.35 5.13 -9.24
N LYS A 57 3.47 5.90 -9.88
CA LYS A 57 2.43 6.66 -9.18
C LYS A 57 1.51 5.74 -8.38
N LEU A 58 1.12 4.60 -8.96
CA LEU A 58 0.33 3.57 -8.30
C LEU A 58 1.07 2.91 -7.14
N ASP A 59 2.33 2.52 -7.33
CA ASP A 59 3.14 1.86 -6.30
C ASP A 59 3.37 2.76 -5.07
N ASN A 60 3.70 4.04 -5.30
CA ASN A 60 3.86 5.03 -4.24
C ASN A 60 2.56 5.25 -3.46
N ALA A 61 1.42 5.32 -4.17
CA ALA A 61 0.13 5.44 -3.51
C ALA A 61 -0.25 4.17 -2.71
N ALA A 62 0.07 2.98 -3.22
CA ALA A 62 -0.19 1.73 -2.53
C ALA A 62 0.64 1.63 -1.24
N LYS A 63 1.93 1.98 -1.30
CA LYS A 63 2.84 2.00 -0.13
C LYS A 63 2.39 2.98 0.94
N SER A 64 1.98 4.19 0.55
CA SER A 64 1.47 5.19 1.49
C SER A 64 0.14 4.76 2.12
N HIS A 65 -0.79 4.21 1.33
CA HIS A 65 -2.05 3.68 1.84
C HIS A 65 -1.83 2.54 2.85
N PHE A 66 -0.95 1.59 2.51
CA PHE A 66 -0.61 0.48 3.41
C PHE A 66 0.06 0.98 4.70
N SER A 67 1.03 1.90 4.60
CA SER A 67 1.71 2.48 5.76
C SER A 67 0.75 3.23 6.67
N ASN A 68 -0.19 4.00 6.10
CA ASN A 68 -1.22 4.70 6.86
C ASN A 68 -2.14 3.71 7.58
N ARG A 69 -2.54 2.63 6.91
CA ARG A 69 -3.38 1.59 7.52
C ARG A 69 -2.66 0.89 8.68
N LEU A 70 -1.38 0.55 8.50
CA LEU A 70 -0.55 -0.01 9.57
C LEU A 70 -0.45 0.95 10.76
N ASN A 71 -0.21 2.23 10.51
CA ASN A 71 -0.12 3.23 11.58
C ASN A 71 -1.43 3.36 12.35
N ILE A 72 -2.59 3.39 11.68
CA ILE A 72 -3.89 3.48 12.35
C ILE A 72 -4.13 2.27 13.26
N ILE A 73 -3.95 1.06 12.72
CA ILE A 73 -4.17 -0.19 13.47
C ILE A 73 -3.15 -0.29 14.61
N GLY A 74 -1.87 -0.14 14.30
CA GLY A 74 -0.78 -0.30 15.25
C GLY A 74 -0.80 0.72 16.37
N ARG A 75 -1.13 1.99 16.09
CA ARG A 75 -1.24 3.03 17.12
C ARG A 75 -2.38 2.75 18.09
N SER A 76 -3.53 2.31 17.58
CA SER A 76 -4.67 1.91 18.42
C SER A 76 -4.33 0.72 19.34
N LEU A 77 -3.47 -0.20 18.88
CA LEU A 77 -3.01 -1.33 19.68
C LEU A 77 -1.94 -0.90 20.69
N ALA A 78 -0.99 -0.06 20.28
CA ALA A 78 0.06 0.48 21.14
C ALA A 78 -0.54 1.28 22.30
N GLU A 79 -1.60 2.06 22.07
CA GLU A 79 -2.33 2.77 23.13
C GLU A 79 -2.96 1.81 24.13
N LYS A 80 -3.69 0.79 23.65
CA LYS A 80 -4.34 -0.20 24.54
C LYS A 80 -3.32 -0.95 25.40
N VAL A 81 -2.25 -1.44 24.77
CA VAL A 81 -1.17 -2.16 25.46
C VAL A 81 -0.44 -1.23 26.43
N GLY A 82 -0.17 0.01 26.01
CA GLY A 82 0.51 1.01 26.83
C GLY A 82 -0.28 1.40 28.07
N ILE A 83 -1.61 1.51 27.98
CA ILE A 83 -2.49 1.77 29.13
C ILE A 83 -2.45 0.59 30.11
N VAL A 84 -2.50 -0.65 29.61
CA VAL A 84 -2.42 -1.85 30.47
C VAL A 84 -1.08 -1.90 31.20
N ALA A 85 0.03 -1.69 30.50
CA ALA A 85 1.36 -1.70 31.10
C ALA A 85 1.56 -0.59 32.14
N GLN A 86 1.00 0.61 31.92
CA GLN A 86 1.00 1.68 32.92
C GLN A 86 0.22 1.30 34.17
N LYS A 87 -0.96 0.68 34.02
CA LYS A 87 -1.76 0.17 35.16
C LYS A 87 -1.03 -0.91 35.95
N LEU A 88 -0.12 -1.66 35.31
CA LEU A 88 0.75 -2.65 35.94
C LEU A 88 2.03 -2.03 36.55
N GLY A 89 2.17 -0.70 36.54
CA GLY A 89 3.28 0.02 37.18
C GLY A 89 4.42 0.43 36.25
N TYR A 90 4.34 0.16 34.94
CA TYR A 90 5.39 0.56 33.99
C TYR A 90 5.08 1.91 33.32
N ALA A 91 5.50 3.00 33.95
CA ALA A 91 5.22 4.37 33.48
C ALA A 91 5.76 4.70 32.08
N ARG A 92 6.89 4.09 31.68
CA ARG A 92 7.53 4.34 30.36
C ARG A 92 6.73 3.76 29.18
N ALA A 93 5.72 2.92 29.41
CA ALA A 93 4.88 2.39 28.34
C ALA A 93 4.07 3.46 27.61
N SER A 94 3.92 4.67 28.17
CA SER A 94 3.34 5.82 27.49
C SER A 94 4.11 6.19 26.20
N ALA A 95 5.43 5.95 26.16
CA ALA A 95 6.26 6.25 24.99
C ALA A 95 6.04 5.27 23.82
N TRP A 96 5.46 4.10 24.06
CA TRP A 96 5.28 3.06 23.03
C TRP A 96 4.35 3.49 21.88
N VAL A 97 3.44 4.42 22.15
CA VAL A 97 2.54 5.01 21.15
C VAL A 97 3.29 5.87 20.12
N SER A 98 4.51 6.31 20.46
CA SER A 98 5.37 7.10 19.57
C SER A 98 6.45 6.27 18.87
N ASP A 99 6.62 5.00 19.25
CA ASP A 99 7.59 4.10 18.62
C ASP A 99 7.01 3.51 17.33
N ALA A 100 7.50 4.02 16.19
CA ALA A 100 7.06 3.58 14.88
C ALA A 100 7.37 2.10 14.58
N SER A 101 8.45 1.55 15.14
CA SER A 101 8.81 0.13 14.96
C SER A 101 7.84 -0.75 15.73
N PHE A 102 7.52 -0.37 16.97
CA PHE A 102 6.55 -1.08 17.80
C PHE A 102 5.14 -1.03 17.21
N ILE A 103 4.70 0.14 16.74
CA ILE A 103 3.41 0.33 16.05
C ILE A 103 3.31 -0.61 14.83
N LYS A 104 4.33 -0.63 13.97
CA LYS A 104 4.34 -1.49 12.78
C LYS A 104 4.32 -2.97 13.16
N PHE A 105 5.10 -3.37 14.16
CA PHE A 105 5.15 -4.74 14.65
C PHE A 105 3.76 -5.21 15.10
N LEU A 106 3.09 -4.44 15.96
CA LEU A 106 1.74 -4.77 16.45
C LEU A 106 0.71 -4.84 15.31
N ALA A 107 0.79 -3.90 14.36
CA ALA A 107 -0.10 -3.88 13.21
C ALA A 107 0.06 -5.14 12.33
N ILE A 108 1.30 -5.53 12.02
CA ILE A 108 1.60 -6.72 11.21
C ILE A 108 1.16 -7.99 11.94
N MET A 109 1.48 -8.10 13.23
CA MET A 109 1.03 -9.23 14.05
C MET A 109 -0.48 -9.38 14.02
N LYS A 110 -1.23 -8.27 14.20
CA LYS A 110 -2.70 -8.32 14.17
C LYS A 110 -3.27 -8.72 12.81
N ILE A 111 -2.68 -8.21 11.71
CA ILE A 111 -3.09 -8.56 10.35
C ILE A 111 -2.86 -10.05 10.07
N ASN A 112 -1.72 -10.59 10.51
CA ASN A 112 -1.38 -12.01 10.35
C ASN A 112 -2.20 -12.93 11.26
N SER A 113 -2.72 -12.40 12.37
CA SER A 113 -3.50 -13.17 13.36
C SER A 113 -5.01 -13.20 13.07
N ALA A 114 -5.50 -12.46 12.06
CA ALA A 114 -6.90 -12.55 11.65
C ALA A 114 -7.11 -13.88 10.92
N PRO A 115 -8.10 -14.73 11.32
CA PRO A 115 -8.39 -15.94 10.58
C PRO A 115 -8.86 -15.56 9.17
N LEU A 116 -8.42 -16.34 8.18
CA LEU A 116 -8.99 -16.40 6.84
C LEU A 116 -10.49 -16.70 6.89
#